data_AF-A0A4R3GC05-F1
#
_entry.id   AF-A0A4R3GC05-F1
#
_cell.length_a   1.000
_cell.length_b   1.000
_cell.length_c   1.000
_cell.angle_alpha   90.00
_cell.angle_beta   90.00
_cell.angle_gamma   90.00
#
_symmetry.space_group_name_H-M   'P 1'
#
loop_
_entity.id
_entity.type
_entity.pdbx_description
1 polymer ?
#
loop_
_entity_poly.entity_id
_entity_poly.type
_entity_poly.pdbx_seq_one_letter_code
_entity_poly.pdbx_strand_id
1 'polypeptide(L)'
;MKRYTMLLLLCLTATSCNTTEQQHAREMADLNSTLTALGYDTVALPSTAFGPGSLVTIAKGTGFSLPLKLTYLCRPDFTHAPPPIVDPAATQTASRSLSTSLSLDPGTLTKMGLGASLNYVDSVTLELTDVTVEQLALDDLHHIRSTLGPDCQAILTDFSSRSLAYQTQQAIRADVTYSIQMKRGASAEAKGLVLKALLAAFGGSIQSNQELSASGKGLFYGLVLTKV
;
A
#
# COMPACT_ATOMS: atom_id res chain seq x y z
N MET A 1 -56.23 -64.04 -18.55
CA MET A 1 -55.29 -64.45 -17.49
C MET A 1 -54.47 -63.24 -17.06
N LYS A 2 -54.40 -62.98 -15.73
CA LYS A 2 -53.68 -61.92 -14.98
C LYS A 2 -54.05 -60.46 -15.32
N ARG A 3 -54.95 -59.76 -14.61
CA ARG A 3 -55.07 -59.30 -13.19
C ARG A 3 -54.29 -58.01 -12.87
N TYR A 4 -55.08 -56.93 -12.66
CA TYR A 4 -55.03 -55.87 -11.62
C TYR A 4 -53.73 -55.03 -11.51
N THR A 5 -53.68 -53.73 -11.19
CA THR A 5 -54.55 -52.83 -10.41
C THR A 5 -53.92 -51.41 -10.48
N MET A 6 -54.74 -50.34 -10.39
CA MET A 6 -54.65 -49.19 -9.45
C MET A 6 -53.24 -48.61 -9.08
N LEU A 7 -53.00 -47.31 -8.92
CA LEU A 7 -53.77 -46.31 -8.17
C LEU A 7 -53.07 -44.92 -8.21
N LEU A 8 -53.87 -43.84 -8.18
CA LEU A 8 -53.73 -42.54 -7.49
C LEU A 8 -52.39 -41.73 -7.53
N LEU A 9 -52.39 -40.48 -8.02
CA LEU A 9 -52.75 -39.17 -7.37
C LEU A 9 -51.72 -38.63 -6.36
N LEU A 10 -51.36 -37.35 -6.53
CA LEU A 10 -51.19 -36.25 -5.54
C LEU A 10 -50.16 -35.24 -6.10
N CYS A 11 -50.58 -34.09 -6.63
CA CYS A 11 -50.67 -32.79 -5.95
C CYS A 11 -49.39 -32.38 -5.21
N LEU A 12 -48.76 -31.27 -5.62
CA LEU A 12 -48.49 -30.09 -4.79
C LEU A 12 -47.73 -29.01 -5.60
N THR A 13 -48.41 -27.88 -5.79
CA THR A 13 -47.81 -26.57 -6.06
C THR A 13 -46.96 -26.14 -4.86
N ALA A 14 -45.71 -25.72 -5.10
CA ALA A 14 -44.97 -24.89 -4.17
C ALA A 14 -44.20 -23.83 -4.97
N THR A 15 -44.73 -22.61 -4.93
CA THR A 15 -43.96 -21.38 -5.00
C THR A 15 -42.85 -21.43 -3.95
N SER A 16 -41.60 -21.26 -4.37
CA SER A 16 -40.54 -20.80 -3.48
C SER A 16 -39.70 -19.76 -4.21
N CYS A 17 -39.97 -18.49 -3.88
CA CYS A 17 -38.90 -17.50 -3.77
C CYS A 17 -37.73 -18.13 -3.05
N ASN A 18 -36.53 -17.98 -3.59
CA ASN A 18 -35.34 -17.75 -2.78
C ASN A 18 -34.41 -16.86 -3.59
N THR A 19 -34.55 -15.56 -3.33
CA THR A 19 -33.45 -14.61 -3.32
C THR A 19 -32.25 -15.26 -2.64
N THR A 20 -31.19 -15.48 -3.41
CA THR A 20 -29.81 -15.51 -2.92
C THR A 20 -29.09 -14.62 -3.93
N GLU A 21 -28.96 -13.32 -3.70
CA GLU A 21 -28.11 -12.79 -2.63
C GLU A 21 -26.73 -13.48 -2.65
N GLN A 22 -26.17 -13.65 -3.85
CA GLN A 22 -24.73 -13.65 -4.04
C GLN A 22 -24.39 -12.40 -4.84
N GLN A 23 -24.36 -11.28 -4.11
CA GLN A 23 -23.31 -10.30 -4.30
C GLN A 23 -21.99 -11.09 -4.38
N HIS A 24 -21.54 -11.40 -5.59
CA HIS A 24 -20.11 -11.54 -5.80
C HIS A 24 -19.52 -10.22 -5.34
N ALA A 25 -18.89 -10.25 -4.17
CA ALA A 25 -17.93 -9.26 -3.76
C ALA A 25 -17.10 -8.96 -5.01
N ARG A 26 -17.21 -7.74 -5.55
CA ARG A 26 -16.19 -7.24 -6.47
C ARG A 26 -14.89 -7.44 -5.72
N GLU A 27 -14.06 -8.35 -6.21
CA GLU A 27 -12.71 -8.53 -5.72
C GLU A 27 -12.05 -7.16 -5.83
N MET A 28 -11.95 -6.45 -4.70
CA MET A 28 -11.34 -5.14 -4.65
C MET A 28 -9.88 -5.34 -5.05
N ALA A 29 -9.40 -4.54 -6.02
CA ALA A 29 -8.02 -4.66 -6.46
C ALA A 29 -7.07 -4.48 -5.26
N ASP A 30 -6.03 -5.32 -5.19
CA ASP A 30 -4.98 -5.22 -4.19
C ASP A 30 -4.01 -4.10 -4.56
N LEU A 31 -3.71 -3.20 -3.62
CA LEU A 31 -2.85 -2.04 -3.86
C LEU A 31 -1.47 -2.45 -4.41
N ASN A 32 -0.87 -3.50 -3.84
CA ASN A 32 0.47 -3.91 -4.27
C ASN A 32 0.46 -4.40 -5.71
N SER A 33 -0.55 -5.21 -6.08
CA SER A 33 -0.72 -5.69 -7.45
C SER A 33 -0.89 -4.54 -8.46
N THR A 34 -1.65 -3.50 -8.11
CA THR A 34 -1.84 -2.32 -8.95
C THR A 34 -0.55 -1.53 -9.12
N LEU A 35 0.20 -1.30 -8.04
CA LEU A 35 1.48 -0.59 -8.08
C LEU A 35 2.54 -1.35 -8.91
N THR A 36 2.62 -2.66 -8.75
CA THR A 36 3.53 -3.50 -9.55
C THR A 36 3.14 -3.50 -11.03
N ALA A 37 1.84 -3.52 -11.35
CA ALA A 37 1.37 -3.41 -12.74
C ALA A 37 1.72 -2.06 -13.39
N LEU A 38 1.84 -1.00 -12.57
CA LEU A 38 2.31 0.33 -12.99
C LEU A 38 3.84 0.43 -13.09
N GLY A 39 4.59 -0.62 -12.72
CA GLY A 39 6.05 -0.66 -12.77
C GLY A 39 6.77 -0.12 -11.54
N TYR A 40 6.09 -0.07 -10.38
CA TYR A 40 6.65 0.45 -9.13
C TYR A 40 6.94 -0.67 -8.12
N ASP A 41 8.04 -0.51 -7.38
CA ASP A 41 8.30 -1.28 -6.18
C ASP A 41 7.44 -0.76 -5.02
N THR A 42 6.76 -1.67 -4.34
CA THR A 42 5.89 -1.33 -3.21
C THR A 42 6.71 -1.08 -1.96
N VAL A 43 6.34 -0.07 -1.16
CA VAL A 43 6.98 0.20 0.14
C VAL A 43 6.18 -0.38 1.30
N ALA A 44 6.88 -0.87 2.33
CA ALA A 44 6.24 -1.57 3.44
C ALA A 44 5.32 -0.66 4.26
N LEU A 45 5.67 0.61 4.41
CA LEU A 45 4.79 1.60 5.02
C LEU A 45 4.88 2.89 4.20
N PRO A 46 3.77 3.35 3.61
CA PRO A 46 3.72 4.64 2.96
C PRO A 46 4.12 5.73 3.93
N SER A 47 4.99 6.64 3.48
CA SER A 47 5.50 7.72 4.32
C SER A 47 5.85 8.94 3.48
N THR A 48 6.09 10.08 4.12
CA THR A 48 6.65 11.26 3.45
C THR A 48 8.16 11.15 3.22
N ALA A 49 8.79 10.05 3.64
CA ALA A 49 10.21 9.78 3.46
C ALA A 49 10.49 9.04 2.14
N PHE A 50 11.75 9.06 1.73
CA PHE A 50 12.28 8.31 0.58
C PHE A 50 11.74 8.74 -0.79
N GLY A 51 11.23 9.97 -0.89
CA GLY A 51 10.83 10.57 -2.16
C GLY A 51 11.99 10.75 -3.15
N PRO A 52 11.72 11.26 -4.37
CA PRO A 52 12.72 11.41 -5.42
C PRO A 52 14.01 12.10 -4.95
N GLY A 53 15.16 11.55 -5.35
CA GLY A 53 16.50 12.00 -4.98
C GLY A 53 17.09 11.33 -3.74
N SER A 54 16.27 10.67 -2.92
CA SER A 54 16.71 10.00 -1.69
C SER A 54 17.72 8.89 -1.95
N LEU A 55 18.84 8.89 -1.23
CA LEU A 55 19.83 7.81 -1.23
C LEU A 55 19.50 6.78 -0.15
N VAL A 56 19.22 5.56 -0.56
CA VAL A 56 18.64 4.52 0.29
C VAL A 56 19.33 3.16 0.11
N THR A 57 19.14 2.32 1.11
CA THR A 57 19.42 0.89 1.04
C THR A 57 18.24 0.11 1.63
N ILE A 58 18.20 -1.19 1.36
CA ILE A 58 17.19 -2.09 1.91
C ILE A 58 17.63 -2.51 3.30
N ALA A 59 16.77 -2.32 4.30
CA ALA A 59 17.05 -2.62 5.69
C ALA A 59 17.46 -4.10 5.85
N LYS A 60 18.57 -4.33 6.58
CA LYS A 60 19.18 -5.66 6.80
C LYS A 60 18.12 -6.68 7.25
N GLY A 61 18.09 -7.83 6.56
CA GLY A 61 17.37 -9.03 7.02
C GLY A 61 16.23 -9.54 6.12
N THR A 62 15.89 -8.84 5.03
CA THR A 62 14.78 -9.26 4.14
C THR A 62 15.18 -9.59 2.70
N GLY A 63 16.40 -9.27 2.27
CA GLY A 63 16.72 -9.30 0.83
C GLY A 63 15.82 -8.33 0.05
N PHE A 64 15.80 -8.42 -1.29
CA PHE A 64 14.84 -7.67 -2.10
C PHE A 64 13.47 -8.37 -2.05
N SER A 65 12.82 -8.37 -0.88
CA SER A 65 11.48 -8.91 -0.73
C SER A 65 10.48 -7.76 -0.63
N LEU A 66 9.51 -7.73 -1.53
CA LEU A 66 8.41 -6.78 -1.45
C LEU A 66 7.47 -7.10 -0.28
N PRO A 67 6.92 -6.09 0.41
CA PRO A 67 7.16 -4.67 0.18
C PRO A 67 8.50 -4.19 0.80
N LEU A 68 9.15 -3.22 0.16
CA LEU A 68 10.48 -2.73 0.50
C LEU A 68 10.50 -2.03 1.87
N LYS A 69 11.49 -2.40 2.69
CA LYS A 69 11.85 -1.68 3.91
C LYS A 69 13.12 -0.89 3.65
N LEU A 70 12.98 0.43 3.49
CA LEU A 70 14.09 1.30 3.15
C LEU A 70 14.70 1.96 4.39
N THR A 71 15.97 2.30 4.28
CA THR A 71 16.67 3.18 5.21
C THR A 71 17.56 4.13 4.44
N TYR A 72 17.72 5.35 4.96
CA TYR A 72 18.57 6.37 4.34
C TYR A 72 20.05 5.98 4.49
N LEU A 73 20.79 6.07 3.39
CA LEU A 73 22.25 6.04 3.42
C LEU A 73 22.81 7.38 3.89
N CYS A 74 22.14 8.47 3.50
CA CYS A 74 22.52 9.82 3.82
C CYS A 74 21.32 10.62 4.31
N ARG A 75 21.55 11.59 5.20
CA ARG A 75 20.48 12.49 5.63
C ARG A 75 19.93 13.27 4.45
N PRO A 76 18.60 13.35 4.27
CA PRO A 76 17.97 14.11 3.18
C PRO A 76 18.45 15.56 3.11
N ASP A 77 18.62 16.21 4.26
CA ASP A 77 19.06 17.61 4.38
C ASP A 77 20.41 17.90 3.69
N PHE A 78 21.26 16.88 3.54
CA PHE A 78 22.59 17.01 2.93
C PHE A 78 22.63 16.58 1.46
N THR A 79 21.55 16.02 0.93
CA THR A 79 21.48 15.60 -0.48
C THR A 79 21.07 16.74 -1.42
N HIS A 80 20.52 17.83 -0.88
CA HIS A 80 20.12 19.04 -1.63
C HIS A 80 19.33 18.73 -2.93
N ALA A 81 18.46 17.72 -2.89
CA ALA A 81 17.67 17.34 -4.06
C ALA A 81 16.80 18.53 -4.52
N PRO A 82 16.78 18.85 -5.83
CA PRO A 82 15.88 19.87 -6.34
C PRO A 82 14.42 19.42 -6.20
N PRO A 83 13.45 20.34 -6.30
CA PRO A 83 12.04 19.97 -6.31
C PRO A 83 11.74 18.96 -7.42
N PRO A 84 10.94 17.91 -7.15
CA PRO A 84 10.61 16.92 -8.16
C PRO A 84 9.73 17.49 -9.27
N ILE A 85 9.89 16.95 -10.47
CA ILE A 85 9.05 17.19 -11.63
C ILE A 85 7.81 16.28 -11.51
N VAL A 86 6.62 16.84 -11.69
CA VAL A 86 5.39 16.05 -11.78
C VAL A 86 5.18 15.63 -13.22
N ASP A 87 5.07 14.32 -13.48
CA ASP A 87 4.75 13.77 -14.79
C ASP A 87 3.23 13.71 -15.00
N PRO A 88 2.64 14.55 -15.88
CA PRO A 88 1.18 14.60 -16.02
C PRO A 88 0.58 13.33 -16.62
N ALA A 89 1.29 12.66 -17.52
CA ALA A 89 0.78 11.48 -18.23
C ALA A 89 0.83 10.25 -17.31
N ALA A 90 1.95 10.06 -16.60
CA ALA A 90 2.06 9.02 -15.59
C ALA A 90 1.10 9.28 -14.43
N THR A 91 0.94 10.54 -14.01
CA THR A 91 -0.06 10.93 -13.00
C THR A 91 -1.46 10.52 -13.44
N GLN A 92 -1.90 10.89 -14.64
CA GLN A 92 -3.24 10.54 -15.11
C GLN A 92 -3.45 9.02 -15.15
N THR A 93 -2.43 8.25 -15.54
CA THR A 93 -2.50 6.78 -15.58
C THR A 93 -2.58 6.18 -14.18
N ALA A 94 -1.75 6.66 -13.25
CA ALA A 94 -1.75 6.23 -11.85
C ALA A 94 -3.08 6.58 -11.16
N SER A 95 -3.56 7.83 -11.30
CA SER A 95 -4.84 8.25 -10.71
C SER A 95 -6.01 7.39 -11.20
N ARG A 96 -6.06 7.03 -12.48
CA ARG A 96 -7.13 6.16 -13.01
C ARG A 96 -7.08 4.74 -12.42
N SER A 97 -5.88 4.24 -12.15
CA SER A 97 -5.68 2.88 -11.65
C SER A 97 -5.88 2.80 -10.13
N LEU A 98 -5.69 3.92 -9.43
CA LEU A 98 -5.70 4.01 -7.96
C LEU A 98 -6.93 4.75 -7.40
N SER A 99 -7.84 5.24 -8.25
CA SER A 99 -9.04 5.99 -7.83
C SER A 99 -10.14 5.14 -7.21
N THR A 100 -9.96 3.82 -7.16
CA THR A 100 -10.93 2.90 -6.53
C THR A 100 -10.54 2.64 -5.08
N SER A 101 -11.50 2.27 -4.24
CA SER A 101 -11.18 1.69 -2.94
C SER A 101 -10.41 0.38 -3.14
N LEU A 102 -9.23 0.28 -2.53
CA LEU A 102 -8.34 -0.89 -2.61
C LEU A 102 -8.40 -1.63 -1.27
N SER A 103 -8.31 -2.95 -1.31
CA SER A 103 -8.26 -3.76 -0.09
C SER A 103 -6.81 -4.02 0.30
N LEU A 104 -6.52 -3.96 1.59
CA LEU A 104 -5.30 -4.51 2.19
C LEU A 104 -5.68 -5.77 2.94
N ASP A 105 -5.23 -6.92 2.45
CA ASP A 105 -5.45 -8.17 3.16
C ASP A 105 -4.65 -8.19 4.48
N PRO A 106 -5.11 -8.93 5.51
CA PRO A 106 -4.43 -9.02 6.80
C PRO A 106 -2.98 -9.54 6.73
N GLY A 107 -2.65 -10.36 5.73
CA GLY A 107 -1.30 -10.84 5.47
C GLY A 107 -0.37 -9.71 4.98
N THR A 108 -0.87 -8.83 4.12
CA THR A 108 -0.15 -7.61 3.72
C THR A 108 0.10 -6.72 4.93
N LEU A 109 -0.91 -6.43 5.74
CA LEU A 109 -0.75 -5.61 6.96
C LEU A 109 0.29 -6.22 7.93
N THR A 110 0.32 -7.54 8.07
CA THR A 110 1.34 -8.24 8.87
C THR A 110 2.75 -8.03 8.31
N LYS A 111 2.93 -8.11 6.98
CA LYS A 111 4.22 -7.83 6.31
C LYS A 111 4.66 -6.38 6.48
N MET A 112 3.70 -5.46 6.58
CA MET A 112 3.91 -4.04 6.89
C MET A 112 4.34 -3.80 8.36
N GLY A 113 4.35 -4.83 9.21
CA GLY A 113 4.81 -4.76 10.60
C GLY A 113 3.71 -4.42 11.61
N LEU A 114 2.45 -4.41 11.19
CA LEU A 114 1.31 -4.29 12.07
C LEU A 114 1.07 -5.66 12.73
N GLY A 115 1.47 -5.83 13.99
CA GLY A 115 1.52 -7.12 14.70
C GLY A 115 0.16 -7.72 15.11
N ALA A 116 0.14 -8.44 16.23
CA ALA A 116 -1.00 -9.27 16.70
C ALA A 116 -2.36 -8.58 16.85
N SER A 117 -2.41 -7.24 16.89
CA SER A 117 -3.64 -6.44 16.94
C SER A 117 -4.53 -6.65 15.71
N LEU A 118 -3.99 -7.13 14.58
CA LEU A 118 -4.74 -7.40 13.35
C LEU A 118 -5.69 -8.60 13.43
N ASN A 119 -5.58 -9.45 14.47
CA ASN A 119 -6.49 -10.58 14.65
C ASN A 119 -7.96 -10.16 14.80
N TYR A 120 -8.21 -8.90 15.20
CA TYR A 120 -9.53 -8.31 15.39
C TYR A 120 -10.05 -7.55 14.16
N VAL A 121 -9.25 -7.46 13.09
CA VAL A 121 -9.59 -6.78 11.84
C VAL A 121 -10.14 -7.78 10.84
N ASP A 122 -11.25 -7.43 10.21
CA ASP A 122 -11.87 -8.19 9.13
C ASP A 122 -11.29 -7.76 7.78
N SER A 123 -11.30 -6.45 7.51
CA SER A 123 -10.72 -5.84 6.33
C SER A 123 -10.19 -4.43 6.62
N VAL A 124 -9.21 -3.99 5.82
CA VAL A 124 -8.82 -2.58 5.73
C VAL A 124 -8.97 -2.18 4.28
N THR A 125 -9.77 -1.15 4.04
CA THR A 125 -9.91 -0.53 2.73
C THR A 125 -9.16 0.79 2.73
N LEU A 126 -8.51 1.13 1.63
CA LEU A 126 -7.89 2.42 1.44
C LEU A 126 -8.43 3.12 0.20
N GLU A 127 -8.55 4.43 0.30
CA GLU A 127 -8.88 5.33 -0.80
C GLU A 127 -7.71 6.31 -0.97
N LEU A 128 -7.19 6.40 -2.19
CA LEU A 128 -6.12 7.31 -2.55
C LEU A 128 -6.68 8.53 -3.28
N THR A 129 -6.32 9.72 -2.80
CA THR A 129 -6.69 11.00 -3.41
C THR A 129 -5.44 11.80 -3.73
N ASP A 130 -5.58 12.82 -4.59
CA ASP A 130 -4.46 13.71 -4.96
C ASP A 130 -3.22 12.96 -5.45
N VAL A 131 -3.43 11.86 -6.19
CA VAL A 131 -2.37 11.01 -6.72
C VAL A 131 -1.53 11.83 -7.71
N THR A 132 -0.23 11.90 -7.47
CA THR A 132 0.78 12.48 -8.36
C THR A 132 1.94 11.51 -8.59
N VAL A 133 2.56 11.60 -9.75
CA VAL A 133 3.81 10.92 -10.05
C VAL A 133 4.92 11.96 -10.08
N GLU A 134 5.78 11.90 -9.06
CA GLU A 134 6.91 12.80 -8.86
C GLU A 134 8.21 12.11 -9.33
N GLN A 135 9.08 12.82 -10.04
CA GLN A 135 10.34 12.26 -10.53
C GLN A 135 11.47 13.29 -10.57
N LEU A 136 12.71 12.79 -10.60
CA LEU A 136 13.89 13.56 -10.93
C LEU A 136 14.53 13.04 -12.21
N ALA A 137 15.11 13.94 -12.99
CA ALA A 137 15.85 13.57 -14.19
C ALA A 137 17.19 12.93 -13.81
N LEU A 138 17.77 12.13 -14.72
CA LEU A 138 18.99 11.36 -14.43
C LEU A 138 20.20 12.27 -14.14
N ASP A 139 20.25 13.45 -14.76
CA ASP A 139 21.25 14.48 -14.51
C ASP A 139 21.09 15.10 -13.12
N ASP A 140 19.87 15.34 -12.64
CA ASP A 140 19.62 15.76 -11.25
C ASP A 140 20.10 14.69 -10.26
N LEU A 141 19.80 13.42 -10.52
CA LEU A 141 20.25 12.30 -9.68
C LEU A 141 21.78 12.20 -9.64
N HIS A 142 22.43 12.40 -10.79
CA HIS A 142 23.89 12.47 -10.86
C HIS A 142 24.43 13.69 -10.11
N HIS A 143 23.79 14.85 -10.26
CA HIS A 143 24.19 16.08 -9.57
C HIS A 143 24.17 15.88 -8.05
N ILE A 144 23.07 15.35 -7.50
CA ILE A 144 22.95 15.00 -6.06
C ILE A 144 24.13 14.16 -5.60
N ARG A 145 24.49 13.10 -6.35
CA ARG A 145 25.61 12.21 -5.99
C ARG A 145 26.96 12.91 -6.07
N SER A 146 27.12 13.86 -6.99
CA SER A 146 28.38 14.60 -7.17
C SER A 146 28.62 15.68 -6.11
N THR A 147 27.58 16.13 -5.40
CA THR A 147 27.65 17.22 -4.43
C THR A 147 27.59 16.75 -2.97
N LEU A 148 27.65 15.43 -2.74
CA LEU A 148 27.61 14.87 -1.39
C LEU A 148 28.84 15.27 -0.58
N GLY A 149 28.62 15.53 0.71
CA GLY A 149 29.71 15.67 1.67
C GLY A 149 30.54 14.39 1.82
N PRO A 150 31.78 14.47 2.31
CA PRO A 150 32.75 13.37 2.31
C PRO A 150 32.25 12.11 3.04
N ASP A 151 31.56 12.27 4.17
CA ASP A 151 31.04 11.14 4.95
C ASP A 151 29.94 10.38 4.19
N CYS A 152 29.01 11.12 3.58
CA CYS A 152 27.94 10.52 2.77
C CYS A 152 28.52 9.87 1.51
N GLN A 153 29.51 10.50 0.86
CA GLN A 153 30.19 9.93 -0.30
C GLN A 153 30.88 8.60 0.06
N ALA A 154 31.53 8.53 1.23
CA ALA A 154 32.17 7.31 1.71
C ALA A 154 31.15 6.18 1.98
N ILE A 155 30.02 6.50 2.63
CA ILE A 155 28.92 5.55 2.87
C ILE A 155 28.34 5.06 1.54
N LEU A 156 28.06 5.99 0.62
CA LEU A 156 27.52 5.65 -0.69
C LEU A 156 28.46 4.73 -1.46
N THR A 157 29.75 5.02 -1.46
CA THR A 157 30.78 4.21 -2.12
C THR A 157 30.85 2.79 -1.54
N ASP A 158 30.85 2.65 -0.21
CA ASP A 158 30.85 1.32 0.45
C ASP A 158 29.61 0.50 0.04
N PHE A 159 28.42 1.08 0.14
CA PHE A 159 27.18 0.37 -0.20
C PHE A 159 27.04 0.08 -1.69
N SER A 160 27.47 1.00 -2.56
CA SER A 160 27.53 0.80 -4.02
C SER A 160 28.45 -0.35 -4.40
N SER A 161 29.64 -0.45 -3.78
CA SER A 161 30.59 -1.55 -4.05
C SER A 161 30.00 -2.93 -3.75
N ARG A 162 29.00 -2.97 -2.85
CA ARG A 162 28.28 -4.16 -2.43
C ARG A 162 26.96 -4.36 -3.18
N SER A 163 26.64 -3.51 -4.15
CA SER A 163 25.36 -3.51 -4.87
C SER A 163 24.14 -3.29 -3.98
N LEU A 164 24.28 -2.50 -2.92
CA LEU A 164 23.23 -2.24 -1.93
C LEU A 164 22.76 -0.78 -1.90
N ALA A 165 23.36 0.10 -2.69
CA ALA A 165 22.96 1.50 -2.78
C ALA A 165 21.96 1.73 -3.93
N TYR A 166 20.90 2.47 -3.61
CA TYR A 166 19.87 2.87 -4.54
C TYR A 166 19.53 4.34 -4.36
N GLN A 167 19.00 4.94 -5.40
CA GLN A 167 18.46 6.29 -5.38
C GLN A 167 17.04 6.28 -5.90
N THR A 168 16.11 6.94 -5.20
CA THR A 168 14.73 7.07 -5.67
C THR A 168 14.70 7.98 -6.89
N GLN A 169 14.29 7.45 -8.05
CA GLN A 169 14.14 8.23 -9.28
C GLN A 169 12.72 8.80 -9.41
N GLN A 170 11.72 7.97 -9.15
CA GLN A 170 10.31 8.30 -9.32
C GLN A 170 9.51 7.74 -8.15
N ALA A 171 8.41 8.41 -7.80
CA ALA A 171 7.52 7.98 -6.74
C ALA A 171 6.06 8.31 -7.07
N ILE A 172 5.13 7.41 -6.72
CA ILE A 172 3.71 7.73 -6.62
C ILE A 172 3.47 8.33 -5.24
N ARG A 173 3.00 9.58 -5.22
CA ARG A 173 2.61 10.30 -4.02
C ARG A 173 1.09 10.47 -3.99
N ALA A 174 0.47 10.28 -2.83
CA ALA A 174 -0.97 10.45 -2.68
C ALA A 174 -1.36 10.79 -1.23
N ASP A 175 -2.52 11.40 -1.09
CA ASP A 175 -3.27 11.43 0.16
C ASP A 175 -4.04 10.11 0.30
N VAL A 176 -4.34 9.72 1.55
CA VAL A 176 -5.01 8.46 1.83
C VAL A 176 -6.02 8.58 2.95
N THR A 177 -7.10 7.81 2.80
CA THR A 177 -8.01 7.48 3.89
C THR A 177 -8.09 5.97 4.03
N TYR A 178 -7.69 5.46 5.19
CA TYR A 178 -7.86 4.07 5.58
C TYR A 178 -9.17 3.93 6.35
N SER A 179 -9.98 2.96 5.99
CA SER A 179 -11.22 2.58 6.69
C SER A 179 -11.11 1.13 7.15
N ILE A 180 -11.41 0.89 8.42
CA ILE A 180 -11.17 -0.39 9.08
C ILE A 180 -12.49 -1.04 9.44
N GLN A 181 -12.69 -2.26 8.95
CA GLN A 181 -13.79 -3.10 9.37
C GLN A 181 -13.30 -4.07 10.45
N MET A 182 -13.88 -3.98 11.65
CA MET A 182 -13.56 -4.87 12.76
C MET A 182 -14.41 -6.13 12.72
N LYS A 183 -13.86 -7.25 13.19
CA LYS A 183 -14.63 -8.49 13.38
C LYS A 183 -15.76 -8.27 14.40
N ARG A 184 -16.87 -8.99 14.20
CA ARG A 184 -18.00 -8.98 15.14
C ARG A 184 -17.53 -9.39 16.54
N GLY A 185 -17.94 -8.62 17.55
CA GLY A 185 -17.57 -8.88 18.95
C GLY A 185 -16.22 -8.30 19.41
N ALA A 186 -15.51 -7.55 18.56
CA ALA A 186 -14.30 -6.84 18.98
C ALA A 186 -14.61 -5.81 20.09
N SER A 187 -13.87 -5.89 21.20
CA SER A 187 -14.04 -4.99 22.35
C SER A 187 -13.59 -3.56 22.03
N ALA A 188 -13.98 -2.60 22.88
CA ALA A 188 -13.57 -1.21 22.73
C ALA A 188 -12.03 -1.06 22.85
N GLU A 189 -11.40 -1.86 23.71
CA GLU A 189 -9.95 -1.90 23.89
C GLU A 189 -9.24 -2.41 22.62
N ALA A 190 -9.78 -3.45 21.99
CA ALA A 190 -9.24 -3.98 20.73
C ALA A 190 -9.33 -2.94 19.60
N LYS A 191 -10.44 -2.20 19.51
CA LYS A 191 -10.59 -1.08 18.56
C LYS A 191 -9.53 0.00 18.79
N GLY A 192 -9.29 0.37 20.06
CA GLY A 192 -8.26 1.35 20.41
C GLY A 192 -6.84 0.90 20.05
N LEU A 193 -6.52 -0.37 20.25
CA LEU A 193 -5.21 -0.94 19.90
C LEU A 193 -4.97 -0.97 18.39
N VAL A 194 -5.97 -1.39 17.61
CA VAL A 194 -5.89 -1.40 16.14
C VAL A 194 -5.70 0.02 15.61
N LEU A 195 -6.52 0.97 16.10
CA LEU A 195 -6.43 2.36 15.68
C LEU A 195 -5.05 2.95 15.98
N LYS A 196 -4.51 2.72 17.19
CA LYS A 196 -3.17 3.20 17.56
C LYS A 196 -2.07 2.59 16.69
N ALA A 197 -2.16 1.30 16.37
CA ALA A 197 -1.17 0.64 15.53
C ALA A 197 -1.18 1.22 14.10
N LEU A 198 -2.36 1.46 13.53
CA LEU A 198 -2.50 2.01 12.19
C LEU A 198 -2.07 3.48 12.11
N LEU A 199 -2.40 4.30 13.11
CA LEU A 199 -1.89 5.67 13.19
C LEU A 199 -0.36 5.71 13.27
N ALA A 200 0.23 4.84 14.09
CA ALA A 200 1.68 4.75 14.20
C ALA A 200 2.33 4.29 12.89
N ALA A 201 1.68 3.39 12.15
CA ALA A 201 2.19 2.86 10.89
C ALA A 201 2.05 3.83 9.71
N PHE A 202 0.96 4.59 9.66
CA PHE A 202 0.62 5.43 8.50
C PHE A 202 0.80 6.94 8.74
N GLY A 203 1.27 7.34 9.93
CA GLY A 203 1.59 8.75 10.25
C GLY A 203 0.38 9.69 10.22
N GLY A 204 -0.82 9.13 10.39
CA GLY A 204 -2.08 9.83 10.14
C GLY A 204 -2.70 10.55 11.33
N SER A 205 -3.78 11.29 11.05
CA SER A 205 -4.66 11.90 12.06
C SER A 205 -6.01 11.17 12.13
N ILE A 206 -6.60 11.08 13.33
CA ILE A 206 -7.90 10.40 13.53
C ILE A 206 -9.02 11.35 13.13
N GLN A 207 -9.91 10.90 12.24
CA GLN A 207 -11.28 11.43 12.18
C GLN A 207 -12.21 10.37 12.75
N SER A 208 -12.68 10.62 13.97
CA SER A 208 -13.57 9.69 14.69
C SER A 208 -15.02 10.00 14.35
N ASN A 209 -15.50 9.42 13.27
CA ASN A 209 -16.90 9.07 13.07
C ASN A 209 -17.08 7.58 13.43
N GLN A 210 -18.31 7.05 13.41
CA GLN A 210 -18.60 5.67 13.84
C GLN A 210 -17.85 4.58 13.04
N GLU A 211 -17.14 4.97 11.98
CA GLU A 211 -16.23 4.19 11.17
C GLU A 211 -14.79 4.48 11.62
N LEU A 212 -14.04 3.43 11.98
CA LEU A 212 -12.63 3.57 12.35
C LEU A 212 -11.83 3.97 11.10
N SER A 213 -11.52 5.26 10.99
CA SER A 213 -10.75 5.79 9.87
C SER A 213 -9.48 6.51 10.31
N ALA A 214 -8.46 6.48 9.45
CA ALA A 214 -7.21 7.21 9.63
C ALA A 214 -6.78 7.81 8.29
N SER A 215 -6.32 9.06 8.28
CA SER A 215 -5.90 9.73 7.05
C SER A 215 -4.46 10.21 7.10
N GLY A 216 -3.76 10.12 5.97
CA GLY A 216 -2.39 10.59 5.78
C GLY A 216 -2.28 11.44 4.52
N LYS A 217 -1.33 12.37 4.49
CA LYS A 217 -1.17 13.31 3.37
C LYS A 217 0.20 13.21 2.71
N GLY A 218 0.20 13.23 1.38
CA GLY A 218 1.39 13.28 0.55
C GLY A 218 2.37 12.14 0.81
N LEU A 219 1.86 10.93 1.02
CA LEU A 219 2.65 9.73 1.29
C LEU A 219 3.10 9.08 -0.01
N PHE A 220 4.30 8.52 -0.03
CA PHE A 220 4.82 7.74 -1.14
C PHE A 220 4.43 6.25 -1.03
N TYR A 221 3.83 5.69 -2.09
CA TYR A 221 3.27 4.33 -2.12
C TYR A 221 4.06 3.35 -2.99
N GLY A 222 4.58 3.84 -4.10
CA GLY A 222 5.38 3.08 -5.03
C GLY A 222 6.61 3.89 -5.41
N LEU A 223 7.76 3.23 -5.47
CA LEU A 223 9.03 3.86 -5.81
C LEU A 223 9.64 3.17 -7.04
N VAL A 224 10.32 3.94 -7.85
CA VAL A 224 11.28 3.42 -8.85
C VAL A 224 12.66 3.72 -8.31
N LEU A 225 13.41 2.65 -8.02
CA LEU A 225 14.76 2.73 -7.48
C LEU A 225 15.78 2.50 -8.59
N THR A 226 16.74 3.42 -8.69
CA THR A 226 17.87 3.29 -9.60
C THR A 226 19.10 2.91 -8.80
N LYS A 227 19.80 1.88 -9.27
CA LYS A 227 21.04 1.42 -8.63
C LYS A 227 22.14 2.46 -8.78
N VAL A 228 22.88 2.71 -7.71
CA VAL A 228 23.98 3.70 -7.65
C VAL A 228 25.34 3.04 -7.77
#